data_AF-A0AAP4BC13-F1
#
_entry.id   AF-A0AAP4BC13-F1
#
_cell.length_a   1.000
_cell.length_b   1.000
_cell.length_c   1.000
_cell.angle_alpha   90.00
_cell.angle_beta   90.00
_cell.angle_gamma   90.00
#
_symmetry.space_group_name_H-M   'P 1'
#
loop_
_entity.id
_entity.type
_entity.pdbx_description
1 polymer ?
#
loop_
_entity_poly.entity_id
_entity_poly.type
_entity_poly.pdbx_seq_one_letter_code
_entity_poly.pdbx_strand_id
1 'polypeptide(L)'
;MDSYEDLVALTDKLTSRFSELSDSIKAAEKRMVEIGALQTHINNYSKTRKTYEAYLKSGYSKTFFEEHRDELMLHKAAKQAFDQLDGKKVPSRHALHEEFNRLLVEKKQAYAEYRQVKKEMQEYLIAKQTVEHILGIDRHKRVEEKKQQKEEQR
;
A
#
# COMPACT_ATOMS: atom_id res chain seq x y z
N MET A 1 -2.66 12.48 33.38
CA MET A 1 -2.75 11.05 33.02
C MET A 1 -2.93 10.37 34.35
N ASP A 2 -4.17 10.37 34.82
CA ASP A 2 -4.42 10.31 36.27
C ASP A 2 -5.15 9.00 36.64
N SER A 3 -5.43 8.15 35.64
CA SER A 3 -6.02 6.83 35.82
C SER A 3 -5.38 5.77 34.92
N TYR A 4 -5.50 4.51 35.33
CA TYR A 4 -5.17 3.35 34.49
C TYR A 4 -6.03 3.30 33.21
N GLU A 5 -7.26 3.81 33.26
CA GLU A 5 -8.15 3.89 32.09
C GLU A 5 -7.61 4.86 31.04
N ASP A 6 -7.05 6.01 31.44
CA ASP A 6 -6.40 6.96 30.53
C ASP A 6 -5.21 6.31 29.81
N LEU A 7 -4.44 5.51 30.55
CA LEU A 7 -3.28 4.78 30.03
C LEU A 7 -3.68 3.76 28.98
N VAL A 8 -4.74 2.98 29.24
CA VAL A 8 -5.30 2.02 28.29
C VAL A 8 -5.83 2.74 27.06
N ALA A 9 -6.66 3.77 27.24
CA ALA A 9 -7.28 4.53 26.14
C ALA A 9 -6.23 5.18 25.22
N LEU A 10 -5.16 5.75 25.78
CA LEU A 10 -4.09 6.32 24.96
C LEU A 10 -3.29 5.23 24.23
N THR A 11 -2.99 4.12 24.90
CA THR A 11 -2.28 2.99 24.27
C THR A 11 -3.06 2.44 23.08
N ASP A 12 -4.37 2.29 23.23
CA ASP A 12 -5.26 1.80 22.17
C ASP A 12 -5.31 2.82 21.01
N LYS A 13 -5.45 4.11 21.32
CA LYS A 13 -5.40 5.18 20.31
C LYS A 13 -4.09 5.18 19.51
N LEU A 14 -2.94 5.05 20.19
CA LEU A 14 -1.62 4.99 19.54
C LEU A 14 -1.49 3.74 18.67
N THR A 15 -2.03 2.60 19.13
CA THR A 15 -2.02 1.33 18.38
C THR A 15 -2.87 1.43 17.11
N SER A 16 -4.08 1.99 17.20
CA SER A 16 -4.94 2.26 16.04
C SER A 16 -4.25 3.21 15.05
N ARG A 17 -3.69 4.32 15.55
CA ARG A 17 -2.99 5.29 14.70
C ARG A 17 -1.76 4.70 14.01
N PHE A 18 -1.01 3.84 14.70
CA PHE A 18 0.10 3.10 14.12
C PHE A 18 -0.33 2.23 12.94
N SER A 19 -1.44 1.50 13.08
CA SER A 19 -1.97 0.66 11.99
C SER A 19 -2.43 1.51 10.81
N GLU A 20 -3.19 2.58 11.05
CA GLU A 20 -3.65 3.49 10.00
C GLU A 20 -2.49 4.07 9.18
N LEU A 21 -1.44 4.55 9.85
CA LEU A 21 -0.26 5.10 9.19
C LEU A 21 0.49 4.03 8.39
N SER A 22 0.63 2.83 8.94
CA SER A 22 1.24 1.69 8.25
C SER A 22 0.50 1.35 6.96
N ASP A 23 -0.84 1.29 7.01
CA ASP A 23 -1.68 0.96 5.87
C ASP A 23 -1.70 2.10 4.84
N SER A 24 -1.74 3.35 5.29
CA SER A 24 -1.63 4.53 4.42
C SER A 24 -0.31 4.56 3.65
N ILE A 25 0.82 4.30 4.31
CA ILE A 25 2.14 4.25 3.66
C ILE A 25 2.17 3.13 2.61
N LYS A 26 1.70 1.93 2.94
CA LYS A 26 1.65 0.80 2.00
C LYS A 26 0.75 1.09 0.80
N ALA A 27 -0.40 1.71 1.03
CA ALA A 27 -1.33 2.08 -0.03
C ALA A 27 -0.70 3.12 -0.98
N ALA A 28 -0.04 4.14 -0.42
CA ALA A 28 0.69 5.14 -1.22
C ALA A 28 1.80 4.50 -2.05
N GLU A 29 2.60 3.61 -1.46
CA GLU A 29 3.67 2.89 -2.18
C GLU A 29 3.15 2.02 -3.31
N LYS A 30 2.09 1.25 -3.04
CA LYS A 30 1.42 0.45 -4.07
C LYS A 30 0.95 1.32 -5.23
N ARG A 31 0.28 2.43 -4.92
CA ARG A 31 -0.24 3.35 -5.95
C ARG A 31 0.89 4.01 -6.75
N MET A 32 2.00 4.37 -6.11
CA MET A 32 3.18 4.91 -6.80
C MET A 32 3.77 3.91 -7.80
N VAL A 33 3.82 2.61 -7.46
CA VAL A 33 4.27 1.55 -8.37
C VAL A 33 3.32 1.42 -9.56
N GLU A 34 2.00 1.41 -9.32
CA GLU A 34 0.99 1.39 -10.37
C GLU A 34 1.13 2.59 -11.34
N ILE A 35 1.34 3.80 -10.80
CA ILE A 35 1.58 4.99 -11.61
C ILE A 35 2.82 4.82 -12.49
N GLY A 36 3.92 4.30 -11.94
CA GLY A 36 5.15 4.05 -12.71
C GLY A 36 4.94 3.05 -13.84
N ALA A 37 4.19 1.98 -13.60
CA ALA A 37 3.81 1.01 -14.63
C ALA A 37 2.96 1.67 -15.73
N LEU A 38 1.96 2.47 -15.36
CA LEU A 38 1.13 3.21 -16.32
C LEU A 38 1.93 4.20 -17.16
N GLN A 39 2.84 4.95 -16.55
CA GLN A 39 3.73 5.86 -17.27
C GLN A 39 4.60 5.11 -18.30
N THR A 40 5.07 3.91 -17.94
CA THR A 40 5.83 3.04 -18.84
C THR A 40 4.97 2.58 -20.02
N HIS A 41 3.75 2.11 -19.77
CA HIS A 41 2.83 1.71 -20.85
C HIS A 41 2.46 2.88 -21.76
N ILE A 42 2.21 4.07 -21.21
CA ILE A 42 1.95 5.30 -22.00
C ILE A 42 3.15 5.63 -22.90
N ASN A 43 4.37 5.52 -22.37
CA ASN A 43 5.59 5.75 -23.15
C ASN A 43 5.73 4.73 -24.29
N ASN A 44 5.59 3.44 -23.97
CA ASN A 44 5.72 2.35 -24.93
C ASN A 44 4.66 2.46 -26.03
N TYR A 45 3.39 2.66 -25.67
CA TYR A 45 2.31 2.85 -26.64
C TYR A 45 2.59 4.01 -27.59
N SER A 46 3.05 5.15 -27.06
CA SER A 46 3.37 6.33 -27.87
C SER A 46 4.53 6.06 -28.83
N LYS A 47 5.58 5.34 -28.40
CA LYS A 47 6.76 5.06 -29.22
C LYS A 47 6.48 4.03 -30.32
N THR A 48 5.73 2.99 -30.00
CA THR A 48 5.47 1.86 -30.90
C THR A 48 4.26 2.07 -31.80
N ARG A 49 3.51 3.17 -31.62
CA ARG A 49 2.31 3.47 -32.40
C ARG A 49 2.55 3.46 -33.90
N LYS A 50 3.61 4.12 -34.38
CA LYS A 50 3.90 4.19 -35.83
C LYS A 50 4.20 2.81 -36.41
N THR A 51 4.98 2.00 -35.70
CA THR A 51 5.31 0.62 -36.10
C THR A 51 4.07 -0.27 -36.13
N TYR A 52 3.18 -0.13 -35.14
CA TYR A 52 1.90 -0.82 -35.13
C TYR A 52 1.00 -0.39 -36.29
N GLU A 53 0.91 0.91 -36.59
CA GLU A 53 0.15 1.43 -37.74
C GLU A 53 0.72 0.92 -39.09
N ALA A 54 2.04 0.81 -39.21
CA ALA A 54 2.69 0.23 -40.40
C ALA A 54 2.39 -1.27 -40.51
N TYR A 55 2.42 -2.01 -39.40
CA TYR A 55 2.04 -3.42 -39.36
C TYR A 55 0.59 -3.64 -39.83
N LEU A 56 -0.34 -2.79 -39.40
CA LEU A 56 -1.73 -2.84 -39.88
C LEU A 56 -1.83 -2.61 -41.40
N LYS A 57 -1.09 -1.63 -41.92
CA LYS A 57 -1.05 -1.32 -43.37
C LYS A 57 -0.38 -2.42 -44.20
N SER A 58 0.54 -3.19 -43.61
CA SER A 58 1.16 -4.35 -44.26
C SER A 58 0.21 -5.54 -44.44
N GLY A 59 -1.01 -5.46 -43.92
CA GLY A 59 -1.95 -6.58 -43.93
C GLY A 59 -1.55 -7.69 -42.97
N TYR A 60 -0.91 -7.36 -41.84
CA TYR A 60 -0.38 -8.32 -40.87
C TYR A 60 0.69 -9.25 -41.45
N SER A 61 1.64 -8.68 -42.20
CA SER A 61 2.75 -9.44 -42.78
C SER A 61 3.57 -10.16 -41.70
N LYS A 62 3.77 -11.47 -41.86
CA LYS A 62 4.56 -12.29 -40.95
C LYS A 62 6.01 -11.82 -40.88
N THR A 63 6.61 -11.47 -42.01
CA THR A 63 7.98 -10.96 -42.09
C THR A 63 8.14 -9.65 -41.32
N PHE A 64 7.18 -8.72 -41.48
CA PHE A 64 7.18 -7.47 -40.73
C PHE A 64 7.05 -7.71 -39.22
N PHE A 65 6.19 -8.67 -38.83
CA PHE A 65 6.02 -9.02 -37.43
C PHE A 65 7.31 -9.55 -36.80
N GLU A 66 8.07 -10.36 -37.52
CA GLU A 66 9.35 -10.90 -37.05
C GLU A 66 10.41 -9.81 -36.91
N GLU A 67 10.49 -8.89 -37.88
CA GLU A 67 11.43 -7.74 -37.86
C GLU A 67 11.12 -6.74 -36.72
N HIS A 68 9.84 -6.52 -36.41
CA HIS A 68 9.38 -5.54 -35.41
C HIS A 68 8.79 -6.18 -34.15
N ARG A 69 9.18 -7.44 -33.86
CA ARG A 69 8.54 -8.27 -32.83
C ARG A 69 8.46 -7.59 -31.47
N ASP A 70 9.57 -7.01 -31.00
CA ASP A 70 9.64 -6.42 -29.67
C ASP A 70 8.75 -5.17 -29.55
N GLU A 71 8.75 -4.32 -30.57
CA GLU A 71 7.91 -3.11 -30.61
C GLU A 71 6.41 -3.46 -30.62
N LEU A 72 6.03 -4.47 -31.40
CA LEU A 72 4.65 -4.95 -31.47
C LEU A 72 4.20 -5.61 -30.16
N MET A 73 5.10 -6.33 -29.48
CA MET A 73 4.82 -6.89 -28.16
C MET A 73 4.65 -5.81 -27.10
N LEU A 74 5.52 -4.79 -27.10
CA LEU A 74 5.40 -3.63 -26.20
C LEU A 74 4.10 -2.86 -26.45
N HIS A 75 3.71 -2.68 -27.71
CA HIS A 75 2.43 -2.04 -28.06
C HIS A 75 1.24 -2.84 -27.53
N LYS A 76 1.25 -4.16 -27.76
CA LYS A 76 0.19 -5.06 -27.32
C LYS A 76 0.07 -5.07 -25.79
N ALA A 77 1.18 -5.16 -25.08
CA ALA A 77 1.21 -5.14 -23.62
C ALA A 77 0.67 -3.81 -23.07
N ALA A 78 1.06 -2.67 -23.66
CA ALA A 78 0.52 -1.37 -23.26
C ALA A 78 -0.99 -1.26 -23.49
N LYS A 79 -1.49 -1.74 -24.64
CA LYS A 79 -2.93 -1.78 -24.92
C LYS A 79 -3.69 -2.64 -23.91
N GLN A 80 -3.19 -3.83 -23.61
CA GLN A 80 -3.79 -4.74 -22.60
C GLN A 80 -3.82 -4.11 -21.21
N ALA A 81 -2.77 -3.39 -20.81
CA ALA A 81 -2.75 -2.68 -19.53
C ALA A 81 -3.82 -1.58 -19.47
N PHE A 82 -4.05 -0.86 -20.58
CA PHE A 82 -5.12 0.15 -20.64
C PHE A 82 -6.52 -0.46 -20.62
N ASP A 83 -6.71 -1.63 -21.22
CA ASP A 83 -7.99 -2.33 -21.23
C ASP A 83 -8.40 -2.84 -19.82
N GLN A 84 -7.42 -3.03 -18.93
CA GLN A 84 -7.62 -3.41 -17.53
C GLN A 84 -7.95 -2.22 -16.61
N LEU A 85 -7.88 -0.97 -17.10
CA LEU A 85 -8.23 0.20 -16.30
C LEU A 85 -9.76 0.31 -16.13
N ASP A 86 -10.18 0.54 -14.88
CA ASP A 86 -11.56 0.86 -14.55
C ASP A 86 -12.02 2.12 -15.31
N GLY A 87 -13.14 2.02 -16.03
CA GLY A 87 -13.66 3.09 -16.87
C GLY A 87 -12.91 3.32 -18.19
N LYS A 88 -11.90 2.49 -18.53
CA LYS A 88 -11.16 2.49 -19.81
C LYS A 88 -10.52 3.83 -20.21
N LYS A 89 -10.41 4.79 -19.29
CA LYS A 89 -9.83 6.10 -19.54
C LYS A 89 -8.39 6.11 -19.04
N VAL A 90 -7.45 6.18 -19.97
CA VAL A 90 -6.03 6.31 -19.65
C VAL A 90 -5.78 7.71 -19.09
N PRO A 91 -5.23 7.84 -17.87
CA PRO A 91 -4.87 9.14 -17.30
C PRO A 91 -3.80 9.85 -18.14
N SER A 92 -3.76 11.18 -18.09
CA SER A 92 -2.70 11.95 -18.75
C SER A 92 -1.38 11.78 -18.01
N ARG A 93 -0.25 11.88 -18.73
CA ARG A 93 1.10 11.84 -18.12
C ARG A 93 1.26 12.91 -17.05
N HIS A 94 0.68 14.09 -17.26
CA HIS A 94 0.71 15.19 -16.30
C HIS A 94 -0.04 14.83 -15.02
N ALA A 95 -1.27 14.33 -15.12
CA ALA A 95 -2.07 13.90 -13.95
C ALA A 95 -1.36 12.81 -13.14
N LEU A 96 -0.76 11.82 -13.82
CA LEU A 96 0.03 10.77 -13.16
C LEU A 96 1.24 11.35 -12.41
N HIS A 97 1.91 12.36 -12.98
CA HIS A 97 3.05 13.01 -12.35
C HIS A 97 2.65 13.85 -11.12
N GLU A 98 1.53 14.58 -11.21
CA GLU A 98 0.97 15.31 -10.08
C GLU A 98 0.58 14.36 -8.94
N GLU A 99 -0.13 13.27 -9.27
CA GLU A 99 -0.53 12.25 -8.30
C GLU A 99 0.69 11.62 -7.62
N PHE A 100 1.72 11.25 -8.39
CA PHE A 100 2.95 10.67 -7.85
C PHE A 100 3.65 11.62 -6.87
N ASN A 101 3.76 12.91 -7.21
CA ASN A 101 4.40 13.89 -6.34
C ASN A 101 3.59 14.15 -5.07
N ARG A 102 2.27 14.19 -5.17
CA ARG A 102 1.38 14.29 -4.01
C ARG A 102 1.59 13.10 -3.07
N LEU A 103 1.54 11.87 -3.62
CA LEU A 103 1.77 10.65 -2.85
C LEU A 103 3.16 10.61 -2.22
N LEU A 104 4.19 11.14 -2.90
CA LEU A 104 5.53 11.22 -2.35
C LEU A 104 5.59 12.12 -1.10
N VAL A 105 4.89 13.26 -1.12
CA VAL A 105 4.80 14.18 0.03
C VAL A 105 4.00 13.54 1.16
N GLU A 106 2.81 13.02 0.87
CA GLU A 106 1.93 12.33 1.83
C GLU A 106 2.67 11.17 2.51
N LYS A 107 3.37 10.33 1.72
CA LYS A 107 4.16 9.22 2.24
C LYS A 107 5.26 9.68 3.20
N LYS A 108 5.98 10.77 2.85
CA LYS A 108 7.04 11.32 3.72
C LYS A 108 6.46 11.83 5.04
N GLN A 109 5.32 12.50 5.00
CA GLN A 109 4.64 13.00 6.19
C GLN A 109 4.12 11.84 7.06
N ALA A 110 3.42 10.89 6.46
CA ALA A 110 2.93 9.69 7.14
C ALA A 110 4.07 8.89 7.76
N TYR A 111 5.22 8.77 7.09
CA TYR A 111 6.39 8.07 7.62
C TYR A 111 7.01 8.80 8.82
N ALA A 112 7.07 10.14 8.77
CA ALA A 112 7.55 10.93 9.91
C ALA A 112 6.67 10.72 11.15
N GLU A 113 5.35 10.80 10.97
CA GLU A 113 4.38 10.54 12.04
C GLU A 113 4.45 9.09 12.53
N TYR A 114 4.53 8.12 11.62
CA TYR A 114 4.65 6.70 11.93
C TYR A 114 5.82 6.41 12.87
N ARG A 115 6.98 7.03 12.63
CA ARG A 115 8.15 6.84 13.51
C ARG A 115 7.91 7.38 14.91
N GLN A 116 7.23 8.52 15.03
CA GLN A 116 6.89 9.11 16.32
C GLN A 116 5.87 8.24 17.06
N VAL A 117 4.76 7.90 16.41
CA VAL A 117 3.69 7.07 16.99
C VAL A 117 4.21 5.69 17.38
N LYS A 118 5.09 5.08 16.58
CA LYS A 118 5.72 3.80 16.91
C LYS A 118 6.52 3.88 18.22
N LYS A 119 7.30 4.95 18.40
CA LYS A 119 8.10 5.15 19.61
C LYS A 119 7.19 5.34 20.82
N GLU A 120 6.22 6.24 20.73
CA GLU A 120 5.26 6.50 21.82
C GLU A 120 4.47 5.25 22.17
N MET A 121 3.91 4.55 21.18
CA MET A 121 3.18 3.29 21.38
C MET A 121 4.02 2.27 22.15
N GLN A 122 5.30 2.12 21.83
CA GLN A 122 6.20 1.20 22.55
C GLN A 122 6.41 1.62 24.01
N GLU A 123 6.63 2.90 24.27
CA GLU A 123 6.79 3.43 25.64
C GLU A 123 5.51 3.22 26.47
N TYR A 124 4.34 3.51 25.89
CA TYR A 124 3.05 3.35 26.56
C TYR A 124 2.66 1.89 26.78
N LEU A 125 2.99 0.97 25.86
CA LEU A 125 2.80 -0.47 26.06
C LEU A 125 3.62 -0.99 27.24
N ILE A 126 4.88 -0.54 27.38
CA ILE A 126 5.74 -0.90 28.50
C ILE A 126 5.19 -0.33 29.81
N ALA A 127 4.74 0.94 29.81
CA ALA A 127 4.12 1.56 30.98
C ALA A 127 2.84 0.83 31.40
N LYS A 128 1.97 0.49 30.44
CA LYS A 128 0.75 -0.30 30.66
C LYS A 128 1.07 -1.65 31.29
N GLN A 129 1.99 -2.40 30.71
CA GLN A 129 2.40 -3.71 31.24
C GLN A 129 2.96 -3.59 32.67
N THR A 130 3.76 -2.56 32.93
CA THR A 130 4.32 -2.30 34.26
C THR A 130 3.22 -2.03 35.28
N VAL A 131 2.24 -1.19 34.93
CA VAL A 131 1.10 -0.88 35.81
C VAL A 131 0.20 -2.09 36.01
N GLU A 132 -0.11 -2.86 34.96
CA GLU A 132 -0.87 -4.11 35.06
C GLU A 132 -0.20 -5.13 35.99
N HIS A 133 1.14 -5.19 35.97
CA HIS A 133 1.92 -6.03 36.87
C HIS A 133 1.81 -5.58 38.33
N ILE A 134 1.99 -4.28 38.61
CA ILE A 134 1.88 -3.70 39.96
C ILE A 134 0.47 -3.90 40.52
N LEU A 135 -0.55 -3.67 39.71
CA LEU A 135 -1.96 -3.84 40.08
C LEU A 135 -2.38 -5.32 40.19
N GLY A 136 -1.52 -6.27 39.83
CA GLY A 136 -1.83 -7.70 39.87
C GLY A 136 -2.88 -8.16 38.84
N ILE A 137 -3.22 -7.30 37.88
CA ILE A 137 -4.20 -7.58 36.80
C ILE A 137 -3.73 -8.80 35.99
N ASP A 138 -2.43 -8.88 35.69
CA ASP A 138 -1.82 -10.02 34.97
C ASP A 138 -1.96 -11.36 35.71
N ARG A 139 -2.00 -11.33 37.04
CA ARG A 139 -2.21 -12.55 37.84
C ARG A 139 -3.68 -12.98 37.77
N HIS A 140 -4.61 -12.04 37.86
CA HIS A 140 -6.04 -12.31 37.72
C HIS A 140 -6.40 -12.83 36.33
N LYS A 141 -5.94 -12.16 35.26
CA LYS A 141 -6.18 -12.61 33.86
C LYS A 141 -5.72 -14.05 33.62
N ARG A 142 -4.49 -14.40 34.03
CA ARG A 142 -3.95 -15.77 33.87
C ARG A 142 -4.68 -16.83 34.69
N VAL A 143 -5.26 -16.48 35.83
CA VAL A 143 -6.06 -17.40 36.64
C VAL A 143 -7.41 -17.65 35.97
N GLU A 144 -8.05 -16.61 35.44
CA GLU A 144 -9.32 -16.72 34.71
C GLU A 144 -9.16 -17.47 33.38
N GLU A 145 -8.12 -17.19 32.60
CA GLU A 145 -7.79 -17.95 31.37
C GLU A 145 -7.61 -19.46 31.66
N LYS A 146 -6.92 -19.80 32.76
CA LYS A 146 -6.74 -21.20 33.18
C LYS A 146 -8.03 -21.85 33.67
N LYS A 147 -9.00 -21.08 34.18
CA LYS A 147 -10.32 -21.60 34.55
C LYS A 147 -11.16 -21.84 33.28
N GLN A 148 -11.21 -20.88 32.37
CA GLN A 148 -11.92 -21.00 31.09
C GLN A 148 -11.39 -22.18 30.26
N GLN A 149 -10.07 -22.34 30.14
CA GLN A 149 -9.48 -23.50 29.44
C GLN A 149 -9.82 -24.85 30.09
N LYS A 150 -10.02 -24.89 31.41
CA LYS A 150 -10.45 -26.12 32.11
C LYS A 150 -11.95 -26.40 31.97
N GLU A 151 -12.75 -25.36 31.76
CA GLU A 151 -14.19 -25.47 31.50
C GLU A 151 -14.48 -25.85 30.05
N GLU A 152 -13.71 -25.35 29.08
CA GLU A 152 -13.80 -25.74 27.67
C GLU A 152 -13.33 -27.19 27.40
N GLN A 153 -12.56 -27.78 28.32
CA GLN A 153 -12.06 -29.16 28.24
C GLN A 153 -12.96 -30.18 28.97
N ARG A 154 -14.12 -29.77 29.50
CA ARG A 154 -15.12 -30.63 30.14
C ARG A 154 -16.32 -30.85 29.24
#